data_AF-A0A3B7N6F8-F1
#
_entry.id   AF-A0A3B7N6F8-F1
#
_cell.length_a   1.000
_cell.length_b   1.000
_cell.length_c   1.000
_cell.angle_alpha   90.00
_cell.angle_beta   90.00
_cell.angle_gamma   90.00
#
_symmetry.space_group_name_H-M   'P 1'
#
loop_
_entity.id
_entity.type
_entity.pdbx_description
1 polymer ?
#
loop_
_entity_poly.entity_id
_entity_poly.type
_entity_poly.pdbx_seq_one_letter_code
_entity_poly.pdbx_strand_id
1 'polypeptide(L)'
;MRKTYLIIALILGAVLTALLIVKKNYDQSPEYNYLTAKLDIRKGNCRLVRVGTHTISPQEQAIEGVASKYGFKNVYIEKVSARERKGIDHYNETIEIYLSFRNGPDWKANYQHEVDSILKITVTLQPFIHINRNNGYKDQCSFI
;
A
#
# COMPACT_ATOMS: atom_id res chain seq x y z
N MET A 1 -49.11 -5.95 -23.93
CA MET A 1 -48.84 -7.02 -22.94
C MET A 1 -47.54 -7.77 -23.22
N ARG A 2 -47.40 -8.57 -24.30
CA ARG A 2 -46.18 -9.36 -24.59
C ARG A 2 -44.86 -8.55 -24.64
N LYS A 3 -44.86 -7.38 -25.27
CA LYS A 3 -43.67 -6.50 -25.36
C LYS A 3 -43.24 -5.93 -23.99
N THR A 4 -44.20 -5.61 -23.13
CA THR A 4 -43.94 -5.11 -21.77
C THR A 4 -43.27 -6.17 -20.91
N TYR A 5 -43.68 -7.43 -21.00
CA TYR A 5 -43.02 -8.55 -20.31
C TYR A 5 -41.59 -8.78 -20.80
N LEU A 6 -41.34 -8.65 -22.10
CA LEU A 6 -39.98 -8.75 -22.65
C LEU A 6 -39.07 -7.64 -22.12
N ILE A 7 -39.57 -6.40 -22.06
CA ILE A 7 -38.80 -5.27 -21.50
C ILE A 7 -38.51 -5.49 -20.01
N ILE A 8 -39.52 -5.91 -19.23
CA ILE A 8 -39.35 -6.20 -17.80
C ILE A 8 -38.32 -7.33 -17.59
N ALA A 9 -38.40 -8.41 -18.36
CA ALA A 9 -37.46 -9.53 -18.29
C ALA A 9 -36.02 -9.09 -18.61
N LEU A 10 -35.84 -8.20 -19.60
CA LEU A 10 -34.53 -7.64 -19.96
C LEU A 10 -33.94 -6.79 -18.83
N ILE A 11 -34.76 -5.93 -18.22
CA ILE A 11 -34.35 -5.10 -17.08
C ILE A 11 -33.96 -5.99 -15.90
N LEU A 12 -34.80 -6.98 -15.55
CA LEU A 12 -34.51 -7.92 -14.47
C LEU A 12 -33.22 -8.71 -14.73
N GLY A 13 -33.00 -9.15 -15.97
CA GLY A 13 -31.77 -9.82 -16.38
C GLY A 13 -30.53 -8.94 -16.21
N ALA A 14 -30.60 -7.68 -16.63
CA ALA A 14 -29.52 -6.72 -16.46
C ALA A 14 -29.23 -6.43 -14.98
N VAL A 15 -30.27 -6.23 -14.17
CA VAL A 15 -30.14 -6.02 -12.71
C VAL A 15 -29.51 -7.24 -12.04
N LEU A 16 -29.94 -8.45 -12.38
CA LEU A 16 -29.37 -9.68 -11.82
C LEU A 16 -27.88 -9.83 -12.17
N THR A 17 -27.52 -9.51 -13.41
CA THR A 17 -26.13 -9.56 -13.87
C THR A 17 -25.25 -8.54 -13.13
N ALA A 18 -25.75 -7.32 -12.94
CA ALA A 18 -25.07 -6.29 -12.16
C ALA A 18 -24.87 -6.74 -10.69
N LEU A 19 -25.89 -7.33 -10.06
CA LEU A 19 -25.80 -7.87 -8.70
C LEU A 19 -24.76 -8.98 -8.58
N LEU A 20 -24.67 -9.87 -9.57
CA LEU A 20 -23.66 -10.94 -9.58
C LEU A 20 -22.23 -10.39 -9.69
N ILE A 21 -22.02 -9.35 -10.51
CA ILE A 21 -20.72 -8.67 -10.63
C ILE A 21 -20.35 -7.99 -9.30
N VAL A 22 -21.28 -7.26 -8.69
CA VAL A 22 -21.05 -6.60 -7.40
C VAL A 22 -20.71 -7.64 -6.33
N LYS A 23 -21.51 -8.71 -6.24
CA LYS A 23 -21.27 -9.80 -5.29
C LYS A 23 -19.88 -10.40 -5.47
N LYS A 24 -19.47 -10.73 -6.69
CA LYS A 24 -18.14 -11.30 -6.99
C LYS A 24 -16.99 -10.39 -6.56
N ASN A 25 -17.16 -9.06 -6.68
CA ASN A 25 -16.17 -8.09 -6.23
C ASN A 25 -16.06 -8.02 -4.70
N TYR A 26 -17.19 -7.99 -3.99
CA TYR A 26 -17.23 -7.98 -2.52
C TYR A 26 -16.75 -9.28 -1.90
N ASP A 27 -17.00 -10.38 -2.58
CA ASP A 27 -16.69 -11.72 -2.11
C ASP A 27 -15.17 -11.95 -1.97
N GLN A 28 -14.30 -11.25 -2.71
CA GLN A 28 -12.86 -11.51 -2.69
C GLN A 28 -12.15 -10.82 -1.51
N SER A 29 -12.43 -9.55 -1.27
CA SER A 29 -12.09 -8.86 -0.02
C SER A 29 -13.11 -7.73 0.16
N PRO A 30 -13.86 -7.72 1.28
CA PRO A 30 -14.87 -6.68 1.52
C PRO A 30 -14.26 -5.28 1.58
N GLU A 31 -13.04 -5.18 2.11
CA GLU A 31 -12.33 -3.91 2.29
C GLU A 31 -11.55 -3.51 1.03
N TYR A 32 -10.89 -4.45 0.35
CA TYR A 32 -9.98 -4.16 -0.75
C TYR A 32 -10.46 -4.85 -2.04
N ASN A 33 -11.32 -4.17 -2.80
CA ASN A 33 -11.80 -4.62 -4.10
C ASN A 33 -11.90 -3.47 -5.11
N TYR A 34 -12.25 -3.78 -6.35
CA TYR A 34 -12.36 -2.81 -7.44
C TYR A 34 -13.25 -1.60 -7.12
N LEU A 35 -14.42 -1.82 -6.48
CA LEU A 35 -15.34 -0.72 -6.16
C LEU A 35 -14.73 0.20 -5.09
N THR A 36 -14.10 -0.38 -4.07
CA THR A 36 -13.37 0.41 -3.07
C THR A 36 -12.22 1.19 -3.71
N ALA A 37 -11.45 0.59 -4.63
CA ALA A 37 -10.37 1.28 -5.33
C ALA A 37 -10.88 2.50 -6.11
N LYS A 38 -11.99 2.37 -6.85
CA LYS A 38 -12.62 3.49 -7.56
C LYS A 38 -13.10 4.59 -6.62
N LEU A 39 -13.68 4.22 -5.47
CA LEU A 39 -14.11 5.18 -4.46
C LEU A 39 -12.92 5.92 -3.84
N ASP A 40 -11.84 5.22 -3.54
CA ASP A 40 -10.61 5.79 -2.99
C ASP A 40 -9.94 6.76 -3.96
N ILE A 41 -9.84 6.38 -5.25
CA ILE A 41 -9.37 7.28 -6.32
C ILE A 41 -10.22 8.55 -6.36
N ARG A 42 -11.55 8.40 -6.37
CA ARG A 42 -12.47 9.55 -6.42
C ARG A 42 -12.33 10.48 -5.22
N LYS A 43 -12.03 9.93 -4.03
CA LYS A 43 -11.82 10.68 -2.79
C LYS A 43 -10.39 11.24 -2.64
N GLY A 44 -9.48 10.94 -3.57
CA GLY A 44 -8.07 11.27 -3.45
C GLY A 44 -7.36 10.49 -2.33
N ASN A 45 -7.95 9.41 -1.83
CA ASN A 45 -7.43 8.58 -0.75
C ASN A 45 -6.84 7.28 -1.33
N CYS A 46 -5.94 7.40 -2.30
CA CYS A 46 -5.29 6.23 -2.91
C CYS A 46 -4.42 5.52 -1.87
N ARG A 47 -4.58 4.20 -1.76
CA ARG A 47 -3.81 3.36 -0.84
C ARG A 47 -3.22 2.21 -1.64
N LEU A 48 -2.00 1.79 -1.32
CA LEU A 48 -1.43 0.53 -1.80
C LEU A 48 -1.28 -0.40 -0.62
N VAL A 49 -1.90 -1.57 -0.73
CA VAL A 49 -1.95 -2.55 0.34
C VAL A 49 -0.79 -3.52 0.20
N ARG A 50 0.00 -3.65 1.25
CA ARG A 50 1.15 -4.55 1.34
C ARG A 50 0.85 -5.62 2.37
N VAL A 51 1.14 -6.87 2.03
CA VAL A 51 1.00 -7.98 2.98
C VAL A 51 2.34 -8.20 3.67
N GLY A 52 2.36 -8.05 4.99
CA GLY A 52 3.57 -8.20 5.80
C GLY A 52 3.48 -7.44 7.11
N THR A 53 4.48 -7.67 7.97
CA THR A 53 4.64 -6.95 9.22
C THR A 53 5.10 -5.51 8.97
N HIS A 54 4.51 -4.57 9.69
CA HIS A 54 4.90 -3.16 9.65
C HIS A 54 5.58 -2.78 10.95
N THR A 55 6.70 -2.07 10.87
CA THR A 55 7.40 -1.54 12.04
C THR A 55 7.53 -0.05 11.91
N ILE A 56 7.02 0.67 12.90
CA ILE A 56 7.12 2.13 12.95
C ILE A 56 8.59 2.48 13.19
N SER A 57 9.21 3.07 12.18
CA SER A 57 10.61 3.50 12.22
C SER A 57 10.76 4.84 11.49
N PRO A 58 11.81 5.63 11.78
CA PRO A 58 12.08 6.85 11.02
C PRO A 58 12.21 6.61 9.50
N GLN A 59 12.74 5.44 9.12
CA GLN A 59 12.85 5.01 7.72
C GLN A 59 11.47 4.85 7.09
N GLU A 60 10.56 4.21 7.83
CA GLU A 60 9.19 3.99 7.38
C GLU A 60 8.45 5.31 7.20
N GLN A 61 8.63 6.28 8.10
CA GLN A 61 8.07 7.63 7.94
C GLN A 61 8.61 8.33 6.69
N ALA A 62 9.90 8.15 6.38
CA ALA A 62 10.48 8.69 5.16
C ALA A 62 9.90 8.01 3.91
N ILE A 63 9.69 6.70 3.94
CA ILE A 63 9.03 5.93 2.87
C ILE A 63 7.58 6.41 2.67
N GLU A 64 6.82 6.65 3.74
CA GLU A 64 5.47 7.24 3.65
C GLU A 64 5.49 8.67 3.07
N GLY A 65 6.53 9.44 3.35
CA GLY A 65 6.77 10.74 2.73
C GLY A 65 6.96 10.63 1.22
N VAL A 66 7.76 9.66 0.77
CA VAL A 66 7.92 9.36 -0.67
C VAL A 66 6.59 8.88 -1.26
N ALA A 67 5.89 7.95 -0.63
CA ALA A 67 4.58 7.47 -1.11
C ALA A 67 3.58 8.63 -1.31
N SER A 68 3.55 9.56 -0.35
CA SER A 68 2.69 10.75 -0.40
C SER A 68 3.00 11.66 -1.59
N LYS A 69 4.28 11.81 -1.96
CA LYS A 69 4.72 12.54 -3.17
C LYS A 69 4.14 11.93 -4.45
N TYR A 70 4.10 10.60 -4.53
CA TYR A 70 3.46 9.87 -5.64
C TYR A 70 1.93 9.79 -5.51
N GLY A 71 1.37 10.29 -4.41
CA GLY A 71 -0.06 10.48 -4.24
C GLY A 71 -0.83 9.30 -3.68
N PHE A 72 -0.16 8.42 -2.94
CA PHE A 72 -0.79 7.31 -2.24
C PHE A 72 -0.21 7.14 -0.84
N LYS A 73 -0.82 6.26 -0.04
CA LYS A 73 -0.33 5.81 1.27
C LYS A 73 -0.07 4.31 1.24
N ASN A 74 0.94 3.81 1.96
CA ASN A 74 1.02 2.36 2.15
C ASN A 74 0.09 1.93 3.29
N VAL A 75 -0.56 0.78 3.11
CA VAL A 75 -1.36 0.13 4.14
C VAL A 75 -0.80 -1.27 4.31
N TYR A 76 -0.51 -1.68 5.54
CA TYR A 76 0.08 -2.97 5.81
C TYR A 76 -0.94 -3.89 6.48
N ILE A 77 -1.00 -5.14 6.00
CA ILE A 77 -1.87 -6.18 6.56
C ILE A 77 -1.00 -7.41 6.83
N GLU A 78 -0.94 -7.85 8.09
CA GLU A 78 -0.02 -8.92 8.49
C GLU A 78 -0.42 -10.30 7.96
N LYS A 79 -1.73 -10.59 7.99
CA LYS A 79 -2.28 -11.89 7.62
C LYS A 79 -3.50 -11.72 6.75
N VAL A 80 -3.52 -12.42 5.63
CA VAL A 80 -4.63 -12.44 4.67
C VAL A 80 -4.86 -13.87 4.20
N SER A 81 -6.12 -14.25 4.03
CA SER A 81 -6.48 -15.48 3.33
C SER A 81 -6.12 -15.38 1.84
N ALA A 82 -6.04 -16.53 1.16
CA ALA A 82 -5.81 -16.56 -0.29
C ALA A 82 -6.89 -15.80 -1.08
N ARG A 83 -8.13 -15.80 -0.58
CA ARG A 83 -9.26 -15.09 -1.17
C ARG A 83 -9.07 -13.58 -1.03
N GLU A 84 -8.73 -13.11 0.17
CA GLU A 84 -8.46 -11.68 0.44
C GLU A 84 -7.27 -11.16 -0.35
N ARG A 85 -6.21 -11.96 -0.47
CA ARG A 85 -5.04 -11.62 -1.30
C ARG A 85 -5.46 -11.29 -2.73
N LYS A 86 -6.33 -12.11 -3.34
CA LYS A 86 -6.83 -11.84 -4.69
C LYS A 86 -7.62 -10.53 -4.78
N GLY A 87 -8.42 -10.21 -3.77
CA GLY A 87 -9.11 -8.92 -3.69
C GLY A 87 -8.12 -7.76 -3.64
N ILE A 88 -7.12 -7.85 -2.75
CA ILE A 88 -6.04 -6.88 -2.59
C ILE A 88 -5.27 -6.67 -3.89
N ASP A 89 -4.94 -7.74 -4.62
CA ASP A 89 -4.22 -7.65 -5.89
C ASP A 89 -5.02 -6.85 -6.92
N HIS A 90 -6.32 -7.13 -7.08
CA HIS A 90 -7.20 -6.38 -7.98
C HIS A 90 -7.42 -4.92 -7.54
N TYR A 91 -7.51 -4.68 -6.23
CA TYR A 91 -7.57 -3.34 -5.67
C TYR A 91 -6.31 -2.55 -6.02
N ASN A 92 -5.14 -3.11 -5.72
CA ASN A 92 -3.84 -2.49 -5.99
C ASN A 92 -3.64 -2.25 -7.48
N GLU A 93 -3.94 -3.22 -8.35
CA GLU A 93 -3.86 -3.06 -9.81
C GLU A 93 -4.66 -1.85 -10.31
N THR A 94 -5.88 -1.66 -9.79
CA THR A 94 -6.73 -0.52 -10.14
C THR A 94 -6.12 0.82 -9.70
N ILE A 95 -5.53 0.86 -8.50
CA ILE A 95 -4.82 2.03 -7.99
C ILE A 95 -3.55 2.29 -8.82
N GLU A 96 -2.76 1.26 -9.12
CA GLU A 96 -1.52 1.37 -9.90
C GLU A 96 -1.78 1.91 -11.31
N ILE A 97 -2.86 1.48 -11.98
CA ILE A 97 -3.26 2.05 -13.28
C ILE A 97 -3.51 3.56 -13.17
N TYR A 98 -4.21 4.00 -12.12
CA TYR A 98 -4.44 5.42 -11.87
C TYR A 98 -3.14 6.17 -11.57
N LEU A 99 -2.26 5.59 -10.77
CA LEU A 99 -0.95 6.18 -10.46
C LEU A 99 -0.06 6.29 -11.69
N SER A 100 -0.10 5.32 -12.62
CA SER A 100 0.60 5.38 -13.90
C SER A 100 0.10 6.52 -14.78
N PHE A 101 -1.21 6.77 -14.81
CA PHE A 101 -1.78 7.92 -15.51
C PHE A 101 -1.33 9.25 -14.87
N ARG A 102 -1.28 9.31 -13.54
CA ARG A 102 -0.90 10.52 -12.80
C ARG A 102 0.59 10.85 -12.88
N ASN A 103 1.45 9.85 -12.71
CA ASN A 103 2.89 10.02 -12.46
C ASN A 103 3.77 9.57 -13.65
N GLY A 104 3.17 9.07 -14.73
CA GLY A 104 3.87 8.49 -15.87
C GLY A 104 4.15 6.99 -15.71
N PRO A 105 4.49 6.28 -16.80
CA PRO A 105 4.62 4.81 -16.81
C PRO A 105 5.74 4.28 -15.89
N ASP A 106 6.81 5.04 -15.69
CA ASP A 106 7.97 4.62 -14.90
C ASP A 106 7.87 4.97 -13.41
N TRP A 107 6.71 5.45 -12.95
CA TRP A 107 6.53 5.94 -11.58
C TRP A 107 6.92 4.91 -10.52
N LYS A 108 6.65 3.62 -10.77
CA LYS A 108 6.93 2.54 -9.82
C LYS A 108 8.43 2.31 -9.68
N ALA A 109 9.18 2.41 -10.77
CA ALA A 109 10.64 2.32 -10.75
C ALA A 109 11.26 3.54 -10.05
N ASN A 110 10.76 4.74 -10.33
CA ASN A 110 11.22 5.98 -9.69
C ASN A 110 10.92 5.97 -8.18
N TYR A 111 9.71 5.55 -7.79
CA TYR A 111 9.33 5.34 -6.40
C TYR A 111 10.27 4.35 -5.72
N GLN A 112 10.53 3.20 -6.34
CA GLN A 112 11.43 2.18 -5.77
C GLN A 112 12.85 2.73 -5.61
N HIS A 113 13.36 3.48 -6.58
CA HIS A 113 14.69 4.10 -6.49
C HIS A 113 14.80 5.11 -5.33
N GLU A 114 13.76 5.92 -5.09
CA GLU A 114 13.70 6.83 -3.94
C GLU A 114 13.66 6.06 -2.60
N VAL A 115 12.87 4.98 -2.53
CA VAL A 115 12.82 4.09 -1.36
C VAL A 115 14.17 3.41 -1.10
N ASP A 116 14.81 2.87 -2.13
CA ASP A 116 16.11 2.20 -2.03
C ASP A 116 17.20 3.16 -1.55
N SER A 117 17.13 4.43 -1.95
CA SER A 117 18.04 5.47 -1.49
C SER A 117 17.91 5.71 0.02
N ILE A 118 16.69 5.74 0.55
CA ILE A 118 16.42 5.88 2.01
C ILE A 118 17.01 4.68 2.78
N LEU A 119 16.78 3.48 2.26
CA LEU A 119 17.26 2.25 2.89
C LEU A 119 18.80 2.16 2.85
N LYS A 120 19.42 2.55 1.74
CA LYS A 120 20.89 2.54 1.58
C LYS A 120 21.58 3.52 2.53
N ILE A 121 21.06 4.75 2.66
CA ILE A 121 21.60 5.77 3.59
C ILE A 121 21.59 5.22 5.02
N THR A 122 20.53 4.51 5.40
CA THR A 122 20.40 3.90 6.72
C THR A 122 21.44 2.83 6.98
N VAL A 123 21.69 1.93 6.02
CA VAL A 123 22.70 0.86 6.14
C VAL A 123 24.10 1.47 6.30
N THR A 124 24.40 2.56 5.60
CA THR A 124 25.70 3.26 5.74
C THR A 124 25.88 4.03 7.05
N LEU A 125 24.80 4.37 7.77
CA LEU A 125 24.87 5.07 9.06
C LEU A 125 24.91 4.12 10.27
N GLN A 126 24.52 2.85 10.10
CA GLN A 126 24.59 1.86 11.18
C GLN A 126 26.01 1.48 11.67
N PRO A 127 27.10 1.52 10.88
CA PRO A 127 28.44 1.26 11.43
C PRO A 127 29.05 2.43 12.23
N PHE A 128 28.40 3.60 12.33
CA PHE A 128 28.97 4.79 12.98
C PHE A 128 28.45 5.11 14.38
N ILE A 129 27.66 4.22 15.00
CA ILE A 129 27.42 4.24 16.45
C ILE A 129 28.30 3.18 17.13
N HIS A 130 29.62 3.23 16.88
CA HIS A 130 30.55 2.80 17.91
C HIS A 130 30.63 3.93 18.93
N ILE A 131 29.84 3.79 19.99
CA ILE A 131 29.96 4.60 21.19
C ILE A 131 31.39 4.38 21.70
N ASN A 132 32.26 5.35 21.48
CA ASN A 132 33.55 5.44 22.14
C ASN A 132 33.30 5.71 23.63
N ARG A 133 33.01 4.66 24.40
CA ARG A 133 33.21 4.66 25.85
C ARG A 133 34.68 4.37 26.09
N ASN A 134 35.50 5.41 26.09
CA ASN A 134 36.71 5.51 26.91
C ASN A 134 37.29 6.93 26.78
N ASN A 135 36.93 7.80 27.72
CA ASN A 135 37.90 8.41 28.65
C ASN A 135 37.32 9.65 29.34
N GLY A 136 37.34 9.59 30.67
CA GLY A 136 36.99 10.70 31.55
C GLY A 136 37.42 10.40 32.99
N TYR A 137 38.73 10.45 33.22
CA TYR A 137 39.39 10.81 34.49
C TYR A 137 39.13 9.94 35.74
N LYS A 138 40.19 9.25 36.21
CA LYS A 138 41.12 9.83 37.21
C LYS A 138 42.29 8.89 37.49
N ASP A 139 43.49 9.47 37.35
CA ASP A 139 44.69 9.05 38.05
C ASP A 139 44.40 8.90 39.55
N GLN A 140 44.87 7.80 40.14
CA GLN A 140 45.41 7.79 41.49
C GLN A 140 46.42 6.65 41.62
N CYS A 141 47.70 7.05 41.58
CA CYS A 141 48.80 6.31 42.19
C CYS A 141 48.44 5.93 43.64
N SER A 142 48.92 4.76 44.10
CA SER A 142 49.88 4.63 45.22
C SER A 142 49.88 3.20 45.80
N PHE A 143 51.08 2.61 45.88
CA PHE A 143 51.65 1.84 47.01
C PHE A 143 50.68 1.01 47.87
N ILE A 144 50.82 -0.31 48.08
CA ILE A 144 51.97 -1.21 48.27
C ILE A 144 51.52 -2.62 47.87
#